data_AF-A0A1F9WXP7-F1
#
_entry.id   AF-A0A1F9WXP7-F1
#
_cell.length_a   1.000
_cell.length_b   1.000
_cell.length_c   1.000
_cell.angle_alpha   90.00
_cell.angle_beta   90.00
_cell.angle_gamma   90.00
#
_symmetry.space_group_name_H-M   'P 1'
#
loop_
_entity.id
_entity.type
_entity.pdbx_description
1 polymer ?
#
loop_
_entity_poly.entity_id
_entity_poly.type
_entity_poly.pdbx_seq_one_letter_code
_entity_poly.pdbx_strand_id
1 'polypeptide(L)'
;MLKRATKLAIMVFLLSICLVYRLESKNLTLLDVGNGEMASNVSDNTKLTLSDDHEGEIGTALKVTMAWKAADKPWGWIGMDIKRSWRDFSLFKLDAFNPNEEPISLTLQIRDCPSSEGKPFNESFILKPGKNEIEIELSGAKAQDGREIDFSKVSSWIITGVGEMFKEPKIFYISNIRLEDGGEPRKIEKKQVVKKKTKEKQKVNKTTTKLKKTTVKTVPVMNIEKGEMPDNVSDNTKVSLSSDYEDEIGMALKVSMSWKAPDKPWGWIGLSIRNTWEEYSSFNFDAYNPGEELISLTLQIRDCPSSEGRPFNEKFILKPGKNEIKVVLIGAKAEDGREMAFSRASSWIITGAGEMFKEPKIFFISNVCLK
;
A
#
# COMPACT_ATOMS: atom_id res chain seq x y z
N MET A 1 -13.74 4.76 -60.66
CA MET A 1 -13.08 3.82 -59.71
C MET A 1 -12.44 4.52 -58.52
N LEU A 2 -11.72 5.62 -58.70
CA LEU A 2 -10.92 6.29 -57.64
C LEU A 2 -11.71 6.61 -56.35
N LYS A 3 -12.93 7.15 -56.44
CA LYS A 3 -13.77 7.48 -55.27
C LYS A 3 -14.19 6.27 -54.42
N ARG A 4 -14.26 5.06 -54.99
CA ARG A 4 -14.59 3.83 -54.25
C ARG A 4 -13.37 3.28 -53.50
N ALA A 5 -12.18 3.36 -54.10
CA ALA A 5 -10.92 2.97 -53.47
C ALA A 5 -10.60 3.83 -52.23
N THR A 6 -10.81 5.16 -52.32
CA THR A 6 -10.56 6.07 -51.19
C THR A 6 -11.49 5.80 -50.00
N LYS A 7 -12.76 5.49 -50.24
CA LYS A 7 -13.71 5.15 -49.15
C LYS A 7 -13.34 3.83 -48.46
N LEU A 8 -12.90 2.83 -49.21
CA LEU A 8 -12.47 1.55 -48.64
C LEU A 8 -11.19 1.71 -47.82
N ALA A 9 -10.21 2.48 -48.31
CA ALA A 9 -8.98 2.76 -47.57
C ALA A 9 -9.24 3.51 -46.24
N ILE A 10 -10.13 4.52 -46.25
CA ILE A 10 -10.53 5.24 -45.02
C ILE A 10 -11.24 4.30 -44.04
N MET A 11 -12.11 3.42 -44.54
CA MET A 11 -12.84 2.47 -43.68
C MET A 11 -11.91 1.40 -43.08
N VAL A 12 -10.94 0.89 -43.83
CA VAL A 12 -9.92 -0.04 -43.33
C VAL A 12 -8.99 0.66 -42.32
N PHE A 13 -8.61 1.92 -42.59
CA PHE A 13 -7.80 2.72 -41.66
C PHE A 13 -8.53 3.02 -40.35
N LEU A 14 -9.83 3.36 -40.41
CA LEU A 14 -10.66 3.53 -39.23
C LEU A 14 -10.90 2.22 -38.49
N LEU A 15 -11.08 1.09 -39.19
CA LEU A 15 -11.15 -0.24 -38.55
C LEU A 15 -9.84 -0.57 -37.84
N SER A 16 -8.69 -0.27 -38.44
CA SER A 16 -7.38 -0.49 -37.79
C SER A 16 -7.17 0.43 -36.58
N ILE A 17 -7.65 1.68 -36.61
CA ILE A 17 -7.62 2.56 -35.42
C ILE A 17 -8.59 2.05 -34.34
N CYS A 18 -9.76 1.52 -34.73
CA CYS A 18 -10.72 0.95 -33.79
C CYS A 18 -10.23 -0.38 -33.15
N LEU A 19 -9.44 -1.18 -33.88
CA LEU A 19 -8.79 -2.40 -33.37
C LEU A 19 -7.57 -2.10 -32.48
N VAL A 20 -6.99 -0.90 -32.57
CA VAL A 20 -5.87 -0.43 -31.74
C VAL A 20 -6.35 0.33 -30.50
N TYR A 21 -7.66 0.45 -30.25
CA TYR A 21 -8.13 0.59 -28.87
C TYR A 21 -7.83 -0.73 -28.14
N ARG A 22 -6.55 -0.87 -27.77
CA ARG A 22 -6.09 -1.84 -26.79
C ARG A 22 -7.06 -1.72 -25.64
N LEU A 23 -7.73 -2.83 -25.35
CA LEU A 23 -8.22 -3.08 -24.00
C LEU A 23 -6.98 -2.96 -23.13
N GLU A 24 -6.74 -1.77 -22.57
CA GLU A 24 -5.79 -1.63 -21.47
C GLU A 24 -6.36 -2.51 -20.37
N SER A 25 -5.70 -3.64 -20.15
CA SER A 25 -6.05 -4.55 -19.08
C SER A 25 -5.97 -3.76 -17.78
N LYS A 26 -7.09 -3.69 -17.06
CA LYS A 26 -7.11 -3.05 -15.74
C LYS A 26 -6.15 -3.81 -14.84
N ASN A 27 -5.12 -3.11 -14.36
CA ASN A 27 -4.20 -3.63 -13.36
C ASN A 27 -4.37 -2.85 -12.05
N LEU A 28 -4.40 -3.57 -10.93
CA LEU A 28 -4.33 -2.98 -9.59
C LEU A 28 -3.20 -3.61 -8.81
N THR A 29 -2.13 -2.85 -8.59
CA THR A 29 -1.08 -3.20 -7.63
C THR A 29 -1.66 -3.30 -6.23
N LEU A 30 -1.44 -4.43 -5.57
CA LEU A 30 -1.88 -4.69 -4.20
C LEU A 30 -0.79 -4.37 -3.18
N LEU A 31 0.47 -4.58 -3.55
CA LEU A 31 1.64 -4.24 -2.73
C LEU A 31 2.77 -3.77 -3.67
N ASP A 32 3.14 -2.50 -3.57
CA ASP A 32 4.17 -1.89 -4.40
C ASP A 32 5.56 -1.97 -3.74
N VAL A 33 6.12 -3.17 -3.80
CA VAL A 33 7.42 -3.49 -3.21
C VAL A 33 8.55 -2.66 -3.83
N GLY A 34 8.44 -2.33 -5.13
CA GLY A 34 9.41 -1.47 -5.83
C GLY A 34 9.47 -0.05 -5.25
N ASN A 35 8.33 0.47 -4.82
CA ASN A 35 8.25 1.74 -4.09
C ASN A 35 8.52 1.60 -2.57
N GLY A 36 8.95 0.42 -2.11
CA GLY A 36 9.29 0.17 -0.72
C GLY A 36 8.10 -0.09 0.20
N GLU A 37 6.92 -0.37 -0.34
CA GLU A 37 5.79 -0.81 0.48
C GLU A 37 6.07 -2.17 1.13
N MET A 38 5.54 -2.35 2.33
CA MET A 38 5.70 -3.57 3.12
C MET A 38 4.32 -4.11 3.50
N ALA A 39 4.19 -5.44 3.56
CA ALA A 39 2.97 -6.07 4.02
C ALA A 39 2.68 -5.65 5.47
N SER A 40 1.44 -5.24 5.73
CA SER A 40 1.03 -4.70 7.04
C SER A 40 0.50 -5.77 8.00
N ASN A 41 0.15 -6.95 7.49
CA ASN A 41 -0.34 -8.09 8.25
C ASN A 41 0.66 -9.24 8.16
N VAL A 42 1.44 -9.43 9.23
CA VAL A 42 2.56 -10.37 9.30
C VAL A 42 2.49 -11.12 10.61
N SER A 43 2.72 -12.42 10.58
CA SER A 43 2.76 -13.23 11.79
C SER A 43 4.06 -13.04 12.57
N ASP A 44 4.03 -13.25 13.88
CA ASP A 44 5.22 -13.12 14.76
C ASP A 44 6.42 -14.01 14.37
N ASN A 45 6.17 -15.04 13.56
CA ASN A 45 7.15 -16.02 13.10
C ASN A 45 7.51 -15.84 11.63
N THR A 46 7.14 -14.71 11.04
CA THR A 46 7.54 -14.29 9.71
C THR A 46 8.32 -12.99 9.81
N LYS A 47 9.52 -12.97 9.21
CA LYS A 47 10.33 -11.76 9.08
C LYS A 47 10.26 -11.27 7.65
N LEU A 48 10.11 -9.95 7.50
CA LEU A 48 10.08 -9.27 6.22
C LEU A 48 11.22 -8.26 6.13
N THR A 49 11.90 -8.26 4.99
CA THR A 49 12.80 -7.18 4.60
C THR A 49 12.64 -6.91 3.11
N LEU A 50 12.89 -5.70 2.68
CA LEU A 50 13.09 -5.44 1.25
C LEU A 50 14.46 -5.96 0.84
N SER A 51 14.57 -6.43 -0.40
CA SER A 51 15.79 -7.02 -0.92
C SER A 51 15.86 -6.87 -2.44
N ASP A 52 17.07 -6.58 -2.89
CA ASP A 52 17.43 -6.53 -4.31
C ASP A 52 18.28 -7.75 -4.71
N ASP A 53 18.37 -8.78 -3.84
CA ASP A 53 19.17 -10.01 -4.04
C ASP A 53 18.82 -10.71 -5.38
N HIS A 54 17.59 -10.52 -5.86
CA HIS A 54 17.05 -11.11 -7.09
C HIS A 54 16.42 -10.06 -8.03
N GLU A 55 16.92 -8.82 -8.01
CA GLU A 55 16.39 -7.72 -8.84
C GLU A 55 16.37 -8.07 -10.35
N GLY A 56 17.41 -8.76 -10.83
CA GLY A 56 17.49 -9.19 -12.24
C GLY A 56 16.45 -10.25 -12.65
N GLU A 57 15.77 -10.89 -11.69
CA GLU A 57 14.79 -11.94 -11.94
C GLU A 57 13.35 -11.41 -11.79
N ILE A 58 13.10 -10.71 -10.68
CA ILE A 58 11.75 -10.27 -10.26
C ILE A 58 11.68 -8.81 -9.76
N GLY A 59 12.75 -8.02 -9.96
CA GLY A 59 12.85 -6.65 -9.42
C GLY A 59 13.06 -6.61 -7.90
N THR A 60 13.01 -5.42 -7.30
CA THR A 60 12.98 -5.27 -5.84
C THR A 60 11.85 -6.11 -5.26
N ALA A 61 12.18 -6.93 -4.27
CA ALA A 61 11.29 -7.94 -3.73
C ALA A 61 11.21 -7.89 -2.21
N LEU A 62 10.12 -8.44 -1.70
CA LEU A 62 9.94 -8.69 -0.30
C LEU A 62 10.59 -10.03 0.01
N LYS A 63 11.71 -10.00 0.74
CA LYS A 63 12.34 -11.20 1.30
C LYS A 63 11.53 -11.64 2.51
N VAL A 64 10.98 -12.83 2.40
CA VAL A 64 10.10 -13.44 3.39
C VAL A 64 10.85 -14.60 4.03
N THR A 65 11.12 -14.51 5.33
CA THR A 65 11.62 -15.64 6.12
C THR A 65 10.47 -16.15 7.00
N MET A 66 9.92 -17.32 6.67
CA MET A 66 8.90 -17.97 7.48
C MET A 66 9.49 -19.14 8.25
N ALA A 67 9.20 -19.25 9.55
CA ALA A 67 9.64 -20.36 10.37
C ALA A 67 8.51 -20.85 11.28
N TRP A 68 8.48 -22.13 11.60
CA TRP A 68 7.57 -22.69 12.58
C TRP A 68 8.05 -22.30 13.98
N LYS A 69 7.21 -21.54 14.72
CA LYS A 69 7.58 -21.03 16.05
C LYS A 69 7.53 -22.09 17.15
N ALA A 70 6.46 -22.88 17.20
CA ALA A 70 6.20 -23.88 18.23
C ALA A 70 5.10 -24.84 17.76
N ALA A 71 5.07 -26.07 18.28
CA ALA A 71 4.19 -27.16 17.80
C ALA A 71 2.69 -26.79 17.69
N ASP A 72 2.20 -25.85 18.50
CA ASP A 72 0.84 -25.33 18.52
C ASP A 72 0.55 -24.24 17.47
N LYS A 73 1.59 -23.74 16.78
CA LYS A 73 1.51 -22.70 15.73
C LYS A 73 2.35 -23.07 14.48
N PRO A 74 2.01 -24.16 13.76
CA PRO A 74 2.67 -24.62 12.52
C PRO A 74 2.42 -23.76 11.28
N TRP A 75 2.23 -22.45 11.43
CA TRP A 75 1.88 -21.58 10.31
C TRP A 75 2.53 -20.20 10.42
N GLY A 76 2.95 -19.65 9.28
CA GLY A 76 3.39 -18.26 9.13
C GLY A 76 2.60 -17.58 8.01
N TRP A 77 2.45 -16.26 8.07
CA TRP A 77 1.74 -15.53 7.02
C TRP A 77 2.24 -14.10 6.84
N ILE A 78 1.94 -13.58 5.64
CA ILE A 78 2.12 -12.20 5.21
C ILE A 78 0.88 -11.78 4.43
N GLY A 79 0.55 -10.50 4.42
CA GLY A 79 -0.57 -10.00 3.65
C GLY A 79 -0.96 -8.58 4.02
N MET A 80 -2.15 -8.17 3.58
CA MET A 80 -2.64 -6.81 3.78
C MET A 80 -4.15 -6.79 3.96
N ASP A 81 -4.61 -5.79 4.72
CA ASP A 81 -6.00 -5.39 4.74
C ASP A 81 -6.32 -4.55 3.50
N ILE A 82 -7.49 -4.78 2.93
CA ILE A 82 -7.92 -4.20 1.66
C ILE A 82 -9.04 -3.21 1.88
N LYS A 83 -8.89 -2.03 1.25
CA LYS A 83 -9.89 -0.95 1.27
C LYS A 83 -10.55 -0.72 -0.10
N ARG A 84 -10.13 -1.45 -1.14
CA ARG A 84 -10.59 -1.27 -2.53
C ARG A 84 -11.34 -2.50 -3.03
N SER A 85 -12.37 -2.28 -3.84
CA SER A 85 -13.15 -3.36 -4.46
C SER A 85 -12.34 -4.11 -5.52
N TRP A 86 -12.40 -5.44 -5.49
CA TRP A 86 -11.77 -6.34 -6.46
C TRP A 86 -12.74 -6.86 -7.53
N ARG A 87 -14.01 -6.42 -7.52
CA ARG A 87 -15.08 -6.92 -8.42
C ARG A 87 -14.72 -6.92 -9.91
N ASP A 88 -13.92 -5.97 -10.35
CA ASP A 88 -13.57 -5.77 -11.77
C ASP A 88 -12.40 -6.66 -12.23
N PHE A 89 -11.74 -7.37 -11.33
CA PHE A 89 -10.60 -8.22 -11.63
C PHE A 89 -11.02 -9.70 -11.61
N SER A 90 -10.25 -10.53 -12.28
CA SER A 90 -10.49 -11.99 -12.31
C SER A 90 -9.24 -12.81 -12.06
N LEU A 91 -8.07 -12.18 -12.01
CA LEU A 91 -6.80 -12.84 -11.73
C LEU A 91 -6.11 -12.15 -10.56
N PHE A 92 -5.59 -12.94 -9.63
CA PHE A 92 -4.57 -12.53 -8.68
C PHE A 92 -3.23 -13.02 -9.19
N LYS A 93 -2.23 -12.14 -9.28
CA LYS A 93 -0.89 -12.46 -9.75
C LYS A 93 0.18 -11.99 -8.81
N LEU A 94 1.27 -12.75 -8.75
CA LEU A 94 2.52 -12.32 -8.15
C LEU A 94 3.69 -12.95 -8.88
N ASP A 95 4.83 -12.30 -8.77
CA ASP A 95 6.11 -12.83 -9.23
C ASP A 95 6.88 -13.28 -7.97
N ALA A 96 7.55 -14.43 -8.02
CA ALA A 96 8.24 -14.98 -6.87
C ALA A 96 9.57 -15.62 -7.24
N PHE A 97 10.49 -15.69 -6.28
CA PHE A 97 11.74 -16.41 -6.41
C PHE A 97 11.95 -17.31 -5.19
N ASN A 98 12.19 -18.59 -5.42
CA ASN A 98 12.51 -19.55 -4.38
C ASN A 98 13.99 -19.93 -4.47
N PRO A 99 14.86 -19.46 -3.56
CA PRO A 99 16.29 -19.78 -3.57
C PRO A 99 16.59 -21.20 -3.05
N ASN A 100 15.61 -21.91 -2.50
CA ASN A 100 15.80 -23.23 -1.92
C ASN A 100 15.81 -24.30 -3.01
N GLU A 101 16.53 -25.39 -2.76
CA GLU A 101 16.55 -26.56 -3.64
C GLU A 101 15.22 -27.31 -3.66
N GLU A 102 14.41 -27.14 -2.62
CA GLU A 102 13.10 -27.79 -2.46
C GLU A 102 11.95 -26.86 -2.83
N PRO A 103 10.86 -27.37 -3.43
CA PRO A 103 9.65 -26.60 -3.66
C PRO A 103 8.98 -26.12 -2.35
N ILE A 104 8.43 -24.91 -2.36
CA ILE A 104 7.69 -24.36 -1.22
C ILE A 104 6.18 -24.34 -1.53
N SER A 105 5.38 -25.04 -0.73
CA SER A 105 3.92 -25.02 -0.80
C SER A 105 3.38 -23.86 0.03
N LEU A 106 2.63 -22.98 -0.61
CA LEU A 106 1.99 -21.82 0.00
C LEU A 106 0.49 -21.86 -0.29
N THR A 107 -0.29 -21.03 0.40
CA THR A 107 -1.72 -20.86 0.15
C THR A 107 -2.07 -19.39 0.18
N LEU A 108 -2.72 -18.91 -0.87
CA LEU A 108 -3.38 -17.62 -0.88
C LEU A 108 -4.72 -17.78 -0.17
N GLN A 109 -4.97 -16.97 0.86
CA GLN A 109 -6.28 -16.84 1.49
C GLN A 109 -6.85 -15.46 1.22
N ILE A 110 -8.11 -15.39 0.79
CA ILE A 110 -8.84 -14.13 0.56
C ILE A 110 -10.10 -14.13 1.43
N ARG A 111 -10.36 -13.02 2.10
CA ARG A 111 -11.57 -12.81 2.92
C ARG A 111 -12.35 -11.61 2.42
N ASP A 112 -13.68 -11.73 2.43
CA ASP A 112 -14.64 -10.66 2.13
C ASP A 112 -15.50 -10.27 3.35
N CYS A 113 -15.22 -10.87 4.50
CA CYS A 113 -15.85 -10.60 5.77
C CYS A 113 -14.85 -10.81 6.92
N PRO A 114 -15.15 -10.33 8.14
CA PRO A 114 -14.38 -10.65 9.33
C PRO A 114 -14.25 -12.17 9.56
N SER A 115 -13.17 -12.59 10.24
CA SER A 115 -12.88 -14.01 10.50
C SER A 115 -13.94 -14.71 11.36
N SER A 116 -14.72 -13.96 12.13
CA SER A 116 -15.86 -14.44 12.92
C SER A 116 -17.10 -14.77 12.10
N GLU A 117 -17.21 -14.24 10.88
CA GLU A 117 -18.43 -14.29 10.07
C GLU A 117 -18.35 -15.27 8.90
N GLY A 118 -17.16 -15.75 8.54
CA GLY A 118 -17.01 -16.65 7.40
C GLY A 118 -15.63 -17.25 7.22
N LYS A 119 -15.58 -18.28 6.36
CA LYS A 119 -14.33 -18.91 5.94
C LYS A 119 -13.71 -18.16 4.76
N PRO A 120 -12.37 -18.18 4.62
CA PRO A 120 -11.71 -17.57 3.46
C PRO A 120 -11.91 -18.43 2.22
N PHE A 121 -11.67 -17.85 1.04
CA PHE A 121 -11.25 -18.62 -0.14
C PHE A 121 -9.79 -18.98 0.03
N ASN A 122 -9.43 -20.24 -0.23
CA ASN A 122 -8.06 -20.73 -0.14
C ASN A 122 -7.66 -21.38 -1.46
N GLU A 123 -6.56 -20.91 -2.05
CA GLU A 123 -5.95 -21.54 -3.22
C GLU A 123 -4.48 -21.85 -2.91
N SER A 124 -4.09 -23.11 -3.03
CA SER A 124 -2.71 -23.55 -2.79
C SER A 124 -1.88 -23.45 -4.07
N PHE A 125 -0.63 -23.03 -3.95
CA PHE A 125 0.32 -22.96 -5.05
C PHE A 125 1.71 -23.36 -4.57
N ILE A 126 2.58 -23.75 -5.52
CA ILE A 126 3.92 -24.24 -5.24
C ILE A 126 4.93 -23.34 -5.90
N LEU A 127 5.89 -22.83 -5.13
CA LEU A 127 7.08 -22.16 -5.62
C LEU A 127 8.15 -23.21 -5.93
N LYS A 128 8.41 -23.47 -7.20
CA LYS A 128 9.54 -24.30 -7.63
C LYS A 128 10.85 -23.54 -7.37
N PRO A 129 12.01 -24.22 -7.21
CA PRO A 129 13.30 -23.54 -7.16
C PRO A 129 13.49 -22.58 -8.34
N GLY A 130 14.02 -21.39 -8.06
CA GLY A 130 14.18 -20.30 -9.04
C GLY A 130 12.96 -19.38 -9.18
N LYS A 131 12.85 -18.73 -10.34
CA LYS A 131 11.77 -17.79 -10.67
C LYS A 131 10.43 -18.50 -10.91
N ASN A 132 9.37 -17.91 -10.39
CA ASN A 132 7.99 -18.35 -10.53
C ASN A 132 7.10 -17.15 -10.89
N GLU A 133 6.11 -17.39 -11.73
CA GLU A 133 4.99 -16.46 -11.98
C GLU A 133 3.73 -17.20 -11.55
N ILE A 134 3.03 -16.65 -10.57
CA ILE A 134 1.84 -17.27 -9.98
C ILE A 134 0.61 -16.52 -10.48
N GLU A 135 -0.36 -17.27 -11.00
CA GLU A 135 -1.63 -16.77 -11.48
C GLU A 135 -2.75 -17.61 -10.84
N ILE A 136 -3.68 -16.95 -10.15
CA ILE A 136 -4.81 -17.57 -9.47
C ILE A 136 -6.10 -16.95 -9.99
N GLU A 137 -7.01 -17.79 -10.49
CA GLU A 137 -8.32 -17.36 -10.96
C GLU A 137 -9.25 -17.03 -9.78
N LEU A 138 -9.84 -15.84 -9.84
CA LEU A 138 -10.80 -15.35 -8.86
C LEU A 138 -12.26 -15.55 -9.32
N SER A 139 -12.49 -15.79 -10.61
CA SER A 139 -13.82 -16.00 -11.14
C SER A 139 -14.46 -17.24 -10.53
N GLY A 140 -15.63 -17.06 -9.90
CA GLY A 140 -16.34 -18.18 -9.26
C GLY A 140 -15.66 -18.70 -8.00
N ALA A 141 -14.67 -17.98 -7.44
CA ALA A 141 -14.02 -18.34 -6.19
C ALA A 141 -15.04 -18.51 -5.06
N LYS A 142 -14.90 -19.62 -4.32
CA LYS A 142 -15.74 -19.96 -3.19
C LYS A 142 -14.93 -20.02 -1.91
N ALA A 143 -15.48 -19.47 -0.85
CA ALA A 143 -14.99 -19.71 0.49
C ALA A 143 -15.01 -21.21 0.81
N GLN A 144 -14.23 -21.64 1.81
CA GLN A 144 -14.19 -23.05 2.23
C GLN A 144 -15.54 -23.59 2.74
N ASP A 145 -16.49 -22.70 3.09
CA ASP A 145 -17.86 -23.07 3.45
C ASP A 145 -18.81 -23.17 2.23
N GLY A 146 -18.28 -22.99 1.01
CA GLY A 146 -19.00 -23.10 -0.25
C GLY A 146 -19.69 -21.82 -0.72
N ARG A 147 -19.68 -20.75 0.09
CA ARG A 147 -20.23 -19.44 -0.27
C ARG A 147 -19.38 -18.75 -1.33
N GLU A 148 -19.99 -18.03 -2.26
CA GLU A 148 -19.25 -17.17 -3.19
C GLU A 148 -18.57 -16.00 -2.46
N ILE A 149 -17.33 -15.70 -2.84
CA ILE A 149 -16.61 -14.52 -2.35
C ILE A 149 -17.18 -13.26 -2.98
N ASP A 150 -17.62 -12.31 -2.15
CA ASP A 150 -17.99 -10.96 -2.58
C ASP A 150 -16.72 -10.12 -2.79
N PHE A 151 -16.15 -10.18 -3.99
CA PHE A 151 -14.97 -9.40 -4.33
C PHE A 151 -15.17 -7.88 -4.26
N SER A 152 -16.39 -7.36 -4.11
CA SER A 152 -16.59 -5.93 -3.81
C SER A 152 -16.34 -5.55 -2.36
N LYS A 153 -16.18 -6.54 -1.47
CA LYS A 153 -16.02 -6.39 -0.03
C LYS A 153 -14.78 -7.10 0.52
N VAL A 154 -13.79 -7.41 -0.33
CA VAL A 154 -12.53 -8.01 0.12
C VAL A 154 -11.96 -7.19 1.28
N SER A 155 -11.80 -7.84 2.43
CA SER A 155 -11.30 -7.25 3.66
C SER A 155 -9.81 -7.49 3.82
N SER A 156 -9.31 -8.64 3.36
CA SER A 156 -7.88 -8.97 3.40
C SER A 156 -7.50 -10.08 2.44
N TRP A 157 -6.21 -10.13 2.12
CA TRP A 157 -5.56 -11.31 1.56
C TRP A 157 -4.31 -11.64 2.37
N ILE A 158 -3.98 -12.92 2.47
CA ILE A 158 -2.75 -13.40 3.09
C ILE A 158 -2.15 -14.56 2.28
N ILE A 159 -0.83 -14.65 2.25
CA ILE A 159 -0.10 -15.83 1.80
C ILE A 159 0.40 -16.56 3.03
N THR A 160 0.03 -17.83 3.17
CA THR A 160 0.33 -18.64 4.34
C THR A 160 1.21 -19.83 3.97
N GLY A 161 2.26 -20.05 4.75
CA GLY A 161 3.01 -21.30 4.79
C GLY A 161 2.57 -22.13 5.99
N VAL A 162 2.23 -23.41 5.78
CA VAL A 162 1.74 -24.30 6.84
C VAL A 162 2.45 -25.65 6.78
N GLY A 163 2.71 -26.24 7.94
CA GLY A 163 3.11 -27.64 8.08
C GLY A 163 4.61 -27.87 8.28
N GLU A 164 5.02 -29.14 8.18
CA GLU A 164 6.35 -29.58 8.59
C GLU A 164 7.49 -28.98 7.78
N MET A 165 7.23 -28.55 6.55
CA MET A 165 8.25 -27.94 5.70
C MET A 165 8.77 -26.60 6.23
N PHE A 166 8.06 -25.98 7.17
CA PHE A 166 8.49 -24.76 7.85
C PHE A 166 9.12 -25.04 9.23
N LYS A 167 9.36 -26.31 9.63
CA LYS A 167 10.13 -26.63 10.85
C LYS A 167 11.47 -25.90 10.86
N GLU A 168 12.09 -25.82 9.69
CA GLU A 168 13.25 -24.99 9.44
C GLU A 168 12.81 -23.69 8.75
N PRO A 169 13.46 -22.54 9.06
CA PRO A 169 13.17 -21.30 8.37
C PRO A 169 13.33 -21.43 6.85
N LYS A 170 12.26 -21.14 6.11
CA LYS A 170 12.29 -21.08 4.64
C LYS A 170 12.29 -19.62 4.21
N ILE A 171 13.18 -19.29 3.27
CA ILE A 171 13.31 -17.96 2.69
C ILE A 171 12.77 -18.00 1.27
N PHE A 172 11.91 -17.06 0.90
CA PHE A 172 11.49 -16.85 -0.47
C PHE A 172 11.25 -15.36 -0.72
N TYR A 173 11.17 -14.97 -1.99
CA TYR A 173 11.01 -13.58 -2.39
C TYR A 173 9.74 -13.44 -3.19
N ILE A 174 9.00 -12.36 -2.96
CA ILE A 174 7.80 -12.03 -3.73
C ILE A 174 7.83 -10.58 -4.19
N SER A 175 7.33 -10.32 -5.37
CA SER A 175 7.18 -8.99 -5.94
C SER A 175 5.92 -8.90 -6.81
N ASN A 176 5.63 -7.70 -7.28
CA ASN A 176 4.60 -7.43 -8.30
C ASN A 176 3.23 -8.05 -7.98
N ILE A 177 2.81 -7.98 -6.72
CA ILE A 177 1.52 -8.53 -6.26
C ILE A 177 0.41 -7.63 -6.78
N ARG A 178 -0.45 -8.17 -7.63
CA ARG A 178 -1.40 -7.39 -8.41
C ARG A 178 -2.67 -8.16 -8.75
N LEU A 179 -3.68 -7.41 -9.17
CA LEU A 179 -4.87 -7.94 -9.81
C LEU A 179 -4.91 -7.54 -11.27
N GLU A 180 -5.43 -8.43 -12.11
CA GLU A 180 -5.64 -8.19 -13.54
C GLU A 180 -7.07 -8.57 -13.95
N ASP A 181 -7.62 -7.86 -14.93
CA ASP A 181 -8.79 -8.32 -15.66
C ASP A 181 -8.36 -9.40 -16.66
N GLY A 182 -8.92 -10.60 -16.54
CA GLY A 182 -8.52 -11.77 -17.34
C GLY A 182 -8.90 -11.68 -18.82
N GLY A 183 -9.21 -10.49 -19.35
CA GLY A 183 -9.49 -10.22 -20.75
C GLY A 183 -10.74 -10.88 -21.34
N GLU A 184 -11.30 -11.92 -20.71
CA GLU A 184 -12.52 -12.56 -21.18
C GLU A 184 -13.74 -11.69 -20.90
N PRO A 185 -14.53 -11.32 -21.92
CA PRO A 185 -15.76 -10.59 -21.72
C PRO A 185 -16.72 -11.47 -20.93
N ARG A 186 -16.83 -11.21 -19.61
CA ARG A 186 -17.88 -11.79 -18.77
C ARG A 186 -19.20 -11.62 -19.53
N LYS A 187 -19.85 -12.75 -19.89
CA LYS A 187 -21.23 -12.74 -20.39
C LYS A 187 -22.08 -12.16 -19.27
N ILE A 188 -22.32 -10.85 -19.32
CA ILE A 188 -23.25 -10.18 -18.42
C ILE A 188 -24.60 -10.82 -18.69
N GLU A 189 -25.03 -11.73 -17.81
CA GLU A 189 -26.40 -12.20 -17.80
C GLU A 189 -27.28 -10.97 -17.58
N LYS A 190 -27.97 -10.57 -18.65
CA LYS A 190 -28.89 -9.45 -18.63
C LYS A 190 -30.05 -9.80 -17.70
N LYS A 191 -29.94 -9.44 -16.42
CA LYS A 191 -31.13 -9.25 -15.58
C LYS A 191 -32.03 -8.27 -16.32
N GLN A 192 -33.21 -8.76 -16.72
CA GLN A 192 -34.23 -7.99 -17.42
C GLN A 192 -34.70 -6.85 -16.52
N VAL A 193 -34.04 -5.70 -16.62
CA VAL A 193 -34.59 -4.44 -16.12
C VAL A 193 -35.61 -4.00 -17.15
N VAL A 194 -36.89 -4.17 -16.80
CA VAL A 194 -38.04 -3.63 -17.53
C VAL A 194 -37.92 -2.10 -17.54
N LYS A 195 -37.28 -1.54 -18.57
CA LYS A 195 -37.20 -0.08 -18.79
C LYS A 195 -38.38 0.38 -19.64
N LYS A 196 -39.29 1.09 -18.98
CA LYS A 196 -40.32 1.95 -19.56
C LYS A 196 -39.63 3.02 -20.42
N LYS A 197 -39.95 3.06 -21.72
CA LYS A 197 -39.38 4.01 -22.69
C LYS A 197 -39.96 5.41 -22.45
N THR A 198 -39.14 6.34 -21.97
CA THR A 198 -39.37 7.78 -22.17
C THR A 198 -38.25 8.30 -23.07
N LYS A 199 -38.62 8.81 -24.25
CA LYS A 199 -37.70 9.41 -25.22
C LYS A 199 -37.43 10.86 -24.78
N GLU A 200 -36.24 11.13 -24.27
CA GLU A 200 -35.73 12.49 -24.14
C GLU A 200 -34.47 12.62 -24.99
N LYS A 201 -34.50 13.55 -25.96
CA LYS A 201 -33.40 13.84 -26.88
C LYS A 201 -32.37 14.69 -26.14
N GLN A 202 -31.28 14.09 -25.66
CA GLN A 202 -30.10 14.84 -25.23
C GLN A 202 -29.17 15.10 -26.41
N LYS A 203 -29.02 16.39 -26.75
CA LYS A 203 -27.93 16.92 -27.59
C LYS A 203 -26.62 16.78 -26.80
N VAL A 204 -25.74 15.90 -27.26
CA VAL A 204 -24.37 15.77 -26.75
C VAL A 204 -23.52 16.87 -27.40
N ASN A 205 -23.33 17.97 -26.67
CA ASN A 205 -22.27 18.95 -26.98
C ASN A 205 -20.94 18.37 -26.51
N LYS A 206 -20.08 18.06 -27.49
CA LYS A 206 -18.73 17.54 -27.28
C LYS A 206 -17.81 18.72 -26.99
N THR A 207 -17.72 19.14 -25.73
CA THR A 207 -16.79 20.19 -25.30
C THR A 207 -15.44 19.55 -25.01
N THR A 208 -14.46 19.83 -25.86
CA THR A 208 -13.06 19.42 -25.68
C THR A 208 -12.45 20.27 -24.56
N THR A 209 -12.57 19.82 -23.31
CA THR A 209 -11.96 20.49 -22.17
C THR A 209 -10.45 20.23 -22.21
N LYS A 210 -9.68 21.23 -22.65
CA LYS A 210 -8.22 21.24 -22.46
C LYS A 210 -7.94 21.09 -20.96
N LEU A 211 -7.32 19.98 -20.54
CA LEU A 211 -6.80 19.83 -19.19
C LEU A 211 -5.80 20.97 -18.95
N LYS A 212 -6.24 22.00 -18.19
CA LYS A 212 -5.32 22.98 -17.63
C LYS A 212 -4.39 22.20 -16.70
N LYS A 213 -3.09 22.36 -16.92
CA LYS A 213 -2.04 21.85 -16.05
C LYS A 213 -2.19 22.55 -14.70
N THR A 214 -2.92 21.95 -13.77
CA THR A 214 -3.13 22.50 -12.43
C THR A 214 -1.79 22.42 -11.71
N THR A 215 -1.18 23.57 -11.43
CA THR A 215 0.01 23.65 -10.57
C THR A 215 -0.39 23.11 -9.20
N VAL A 216 0.28 22.04 -8.75
CA VAL A 216 0.07 21.48 -7.41
C VAL A 216 0.58 22.52 -6.40
N LYS A 217 -0.30 22.96 -5.50
CA LYS A 217 0.01 23.94 -4.47
C LYS A 217 0.74 23.24 -3.33
N THR A 218 2.04 23.50 -3.19
CA THR A 218 2.84 22.98 -2.07
C THR A 218 2.86 24.00 -0.93
N VAL A 219 2.56 23.57 0.30
CA VAL A 219 2.63 24.44 1.50
C VAL A 219 3.45 23.77 2.59
N PRO A 220 4.49 24.43 3.15
CA PRO A 220 5.25 23.87 4.25
C PRO A 220 4.37 23.72 5.49
N VAL A 221 4.44 22.57 6.13
CA VAL A 221 3.84 22.32 7.44
C VAL A 221 4.82 22.72 8.56
N MET A 222 6.12 22.56 8.30
CA MET A 222 7.20 22.99 9.18
C MET A 222 8.36 23.47 8.30
N ASN A 223 8.89 24.65 8.58
CA ASN A 223 9.99 25.25 7.84
C ASN A 223 11.33 25.07 8.57
N ILE A 224 11.90 23.88 8.42
CA ILE A 224 13.15 23.46 9.07
C ILE A 224 14.34 24.30 8.58
N GLU A 225 14.35 24.70 7.30
CA GLU A 225 15.38 25.60 6.74
C GLU A 225 15.39 26.98 7.42
N LYS A 226 14.23 27.44 7.92
CA LYS A 226 14.12 28.67 8.72
C LYS A 226 14.34 28.45 10.22
N GLY A 227 14.72 27.23 10.61
CA GLY A 227 14.98 26.86 12.00
C GLY A 227 13.72 26.65 12.84
N GLU A 228 12.57 26.37 12.22
CA GLU A 228 11.38 25.96 12.98
C GLU A 228 11.62 24.60 13.66
N MET A 229 11.21 24.49 14.92
CA MET A 229 11.35 23.30 15.75
C MET A 229 9.96 22.76 16.13
N PRO A 230 9.81 21.45 16.36
CA PRO A 230 8.57 20.88 16.88
C PRO A 230 8.24 21.45 18.27
N ASP A 231 6.96 21.71 18.51
CA ASP A 231 6.44 22.20 19.80
C ASP A 231 5.90 21.06 20.68
N ASN A 232 5.85 19.84 20.14
CA ASN A 232 5.41 18.65 20.84
C ASN A 232 6.45 17.53 20.68
N VAL A 233 7.27 17.34 21.70
CA VAL A 233 8.34 16.34 21.74
C VAL A 233 8.23 15.57 23.05
N SER A 234 8.29 14.24 22.99
CA SER A 234 8.25 13.41 24.20
C SER A 234 9.56 13.49 25.00
N ASP A 235 9.52 13.29 26.32
CA ASP A 235 10.71 13.37 27.19
C ASP A 235 11.86 12.44 26.78
N ASN A 236 11.56 11.35 26.09
CA ASN A 236 12.52 10.35 25.58
C ASN A 236 12.91 10.58 24.11
N THR A 237 12.58 11.74 23.57
CA THR A 237 12.97 12.14 22.21
C THR A 237 13.80 13.42 22.26
N LYS A 238 14.95 13.41 21.59
CA LYS A 238 15.79 14.61 21.42
C LYS A 238 15.69 15.07 19.98
N VAL A 239 15.55 16.39 19.80
CA VAL A 239 15.46 17.02 18.48
C VAL A 239 16.45 18.16 18.40
N SER A 240 17.17 18.25 17.29
CA SER A 240 18.03 19.38 16.95
C SER A 240 18.02 19.62 15.44
N LEU A 241 18.32 20.84 15.00
CA LEU A 241 18.67 21.09 13.61
C LEU A 241 20.02 20.44 13.29
N SER A 242 20.19 19.97 12.06
CA SER A 242 21.42 19.34 11.62
C SER A 242 21.60 19.46 10.10
N SER A 243 22.86 19.65 9.70
CA SER A 243 23.34 19.60 8.33
C SER A 243 24.14 18.32 8.03
N ASP A 244 24.05 17.29 8.90
CA ASP A 244 24.85 16.04 8.77
C ASP A 244 24.61 15.35 7.41
N TYR A 245 23.43 15.54 6.81
CA TYR A 245 23.00 14.96 5.54
C TYR A 245 22.41 16.02 4.59
N GLU A 246 22.97 17.24 4.61
CA GLU A 246 22.48 18.36 3.81
C GLU A 246 22.51 18.09 2.30
N ASP A 247 23.54 17.39 1.81
CA ASP A 247 23.66 17.03 0.39
C ASP A 247 22.55 16.07 -0.09
N GLU A 248 21.94 15.31 0.84
CA GLU A 248 20.95 14.28 0.53
C GLU A 248 19.52 14.82 0.64
N ILE A 249 19.23 15.51 1.75
CA ILE A 249 17.88 15.93 2.12
C ILE A 249 17.79 17.40 2.58
N GLY A 250 18.87 18.17 2.48
CA GLY A 250 18.93 19.56 2.95
C GLY A 250 19.02 19.68 4.48
N MET A 251 18.82 20.89 4.99
CA MET A 251 18.74 21.14 6.43
C MET A 251 17.60 20.32 7.05
N ALA A 252 17.92 19.53 8.07
CA ALA A 252 16.99 18.55 8.62
C ALA A 252 16.85 18.67 10.14
N LEU A 253 15.73 18.15 10.66
CA LEU A 253 15.59 17.81 12.06
C LEU A 253 16.24 16.47 12.32
N LYS A 254 17.31 16.46 13.11
CA LYS A 254 17.89 15.27 13.70
C LYS A 254 17.04 14.83 14.88
N VAL A 255 16.51 13.62 14.80
CA VAL A 255 15.60 13.05 15.78
C VAL A 255 16.27 11.83 16.38
N SER A 256 16.41 11.81 17.69
CA SER A 256 16.88 10.64 18.45
C SER A 256 15.75 10.19 19.36
N MET A 257 15.10 9.08 19.02
CA MET A 257 14.04 8.47 19.82
C MET A 257 14.59 7.25 20.56
N SER A 258 14.33 7.15 21.86
CA SER A 258 14.74 5.99 22.66
C SER A 258 13.59 5.45 23.50
N TRP A 259 13.68 4.18 23.91
CA TRP A 259 12.73 3.61 24.86
C TRP A 259 12.82 4.34 26.21
N LYS A 260 11.70 4.87 26.70
CA LYS A 260 11.63 5.49 28.03
C LYS A 260 11.66 4.45 29.16
N ALA A 261 10.67 3.55 29.16
CA ALA A 261 10.46 2.54 30.19
C ALA A 261 9.49 1.46 29.69
N PRO A 262 9.47 0.25 30.29
CA PRO A 262 8.61 -0.86 29.83
C PRO A 262 7.11 -0.53 29.72
N ASP A 263 6.60 0.39 30.54
CA ASP A 263 5.20 0.87 30.53
C ASP A 263 4.94 1.98 29.50
N LYS A 264 5.99 2.58 28.95
CA LYS A 264 5.94 3.63 27.91
C LYS A 264 6.95 3.37 26.79
N PRO A 265 6.78 2.29 26.01
CA PRO A 265 7.67 1.90 24.92
C PRO A 265 7.57 2.75 23.65
N TRP A 266 7.24 4.04 23.77
CA TRP A 266 7.04 4.91 22.61
C TRP A 266 7.67 6.29 22.81
N GLY A 267 8.12 6.89 21.71
CA GLY A 267 8.61 8.27 21.62
C GLY A 267 7.96 8.99 20.44
N TRP A 268 7.87 10.32 20.50
CA TRP A 268 7.21 11.09 19.44
C TRP A 268 7.74 12.52 19.27
N ILE A 269 7.52 13.05 18.07
CA ILE A 269 7.69 14.46 17.70
C ILE A 269 6.51 14.93 16.86
N GLY A 270 6.16 16.20 16.93
CA GLY A 270 5.09 16.74 16.12
C GLY A 270 4.86 18.22 16.30
N LEU A 271 3.80 18.71 15.66
CA LEU A 271 3.33 20.08 15.78
C LEU A 271 1.82 20.14 15.97
N SER A 272 1.39 21.19 16.67
CA SER A 272 0.02 21.67 16.60
C SER A 272 -0.26 22.29 15.23
N ILE A 273 -1.37 21.91 14.60
CA ILE A 273 -1.78 22.42 13.30
C ILE A 273 -2.58 23.70 13.50
N ARG A 274 -2.23 24.75 12.75
CA ARG A 274 -2.91 26.06 12.82
C ARG A 274 -3.73 26.40 11.57
N ASN A 275 -3.56 25.65 10.49
CA ASN A 275 -4.17 25.91 9.19
C ASN A 275 -5.02 24.72 8.74
N THR A 276 -6.05 24.98 7.93
CA THR A 276 -6.85 23.93 7.28
C THR A 276 -6.00 23.12 6.29
N TRP A 277 -6.20 21.79 6.29
CA TRP A 277 -5.56 20.85 5.38
C TRP A 277 -6.53 20.32 4.30
N GLU A 278 -7.77 20.81 4.26
CA GLU A 278 -8.86 20.27 3.42
C GLU A 278 -8.57 20.31 1.90
N GLU A 279 -7.76 21.28 1.44
CA GLU A 279 -7.42 21.44 0.02
C GLU A 279 -6.30 20.51 -0.47
N TYR A 280 -5.62 19.80 0.44
CA TYR A 280 -4.42 19.03 0.09
C TYR A 280 -4.71 17.54 0.01
N SER A 281 -4.04 16.90 -0.93
CA SER A 281 -4.22 15.48 -1.24
C SER A 281 -3.26 14.59 -0.44
N SER A 282 -2.14 15.15 0.01
CA SER A 282 -1.07 14.38 0.65
C SER A 282 -0.24 15.19 1.63
N PHE A 283 0.27 14.50 2.66
CA PHE A 283 1.31 14.95 3.56
C PHE A 283 2.63 14.30 3.15
N ASN A 284 3.66 15.10 2.90
CA ASN A 284 4.93 14.65 2.32
C ASN A 284 6.09 15.15 3.16
N PHE A 285 7.16 14.37 3.25
CA PHE A 285 8.43 14.79 3.82
C PHE A 285 9.55 13.90 3.32
N ASP A 286 10.77 14.40 3.37
CA ASP A 286 11.96 13.60 3.12
C ASP A 286 12.53 13.12 4.46
N ALA A 287 13.14 11.96 4.46
CA ALA A 287 13.78 11.41 5.64
C ALA A 287 15.11 10.73 5.29
N TYR A 288 16.04 10.71 6.24
CA TYR A 288 17.30 9.98 6.11
C TYR A 288 17.52 9.09 7.34
N ASN A 289 17.77 7.82 7.10
CA ASN A 289 18.13 6.85 8.13
C ASN A 289 19.63 6.55 8.02
N PRO A 290 20.46 7.01 8.97
CA PRO A 290 21.89 6.75 8.96
C PRO A 290 22.26 5.32 9.41
N GLY A 291 21.31 4.59 10.01
CA GLY A 291 21.53 3.23 10.50
C GLY A 291 21.39 2.18 9.41
N GLU A 292 21.91 0.98 9.67
CA GLU A 292 21.80 -0.17 8.78
C GLU A 292 20.45 -0.91 8.94
N GLU A 293 19.72 -0.63 10.01
CA GLU A 293 18.44 -1.27 10.31
C GLU A 293 17.24 -0.47 9.79
N LEU A 294 16.16 -1.18 9.46
CA LEU A 294 14.87 -0.57 9.12
C LEU A 294 14.25 0.08 10.36
N ILE A 295 13.72 1.31 10.21
CA ILE A 295 13.00 2.00 11.28
C ILE A 295 11.50 2.07 10.95
N SER A 296 10.67 1.31 11.67
CA SER A 296 9.20 1.41 11.57
C SER A 296 8.68 2.57 12.39
N LEU A 297 7.94 3.47 11.75
CA LEU A 297 7.33 4.66 12.34
C LEU A 297 5.84 4.72 11.98
N THR A 298 5.11 5.62 12.63
CA THR A 298 3.72 5.91 12.31
C THR A 298 3.50 7.42 12.29
N LEU A 299 2.89 7.92 11.22
CA LEU A 299 2.35 9.27 11.16
C LEU A 299 0.94 9.23 11.76
N GLN A 300 0.75 9.95 12.85
CA GLN A 300 -0.52 10.16 13.50
C GLN A 300 -1.04 11.56 13.18
N ILE A 301 -2.28 11.67 12.69
CA ILE A 301 -2.97 12.96 12.49
C ILE A 301 -4.28 12.97 13.27
N ARG A 302 -4.55 14.07 13.97
CA ARG A 302 -5.81 14.30 14.70
C ARG A 302 -6.55 15.48 14.11
N ASP A 303 -7.87 15.36 14.08
CA ASP A 303 -8.83 16.41 13.71
C ASP A 303 -9.84 16.72 14.83
N CYS A 304 -9.68 16.05 15.98
CA CYS A 304 -10.43 16.28 17.20
C CYS A 304 -9.57 15.95 18.44
N PRO A 305 -9.94 16.45 19.63
CA PRO A 305 -9.32 16.05 20.89
C PRO A 305 -9.34 14.53 21.10
N SER A 306 -8.37 14.03 21.88
CA SER A 306 -8.25 12.58 22.16
C SER A 306 -9.43 11.98 22.92
N SER A 307 -10.20 12.80 23.64
CA SER A 307 -11.45 12.42 24.30
C SER A 307 -12.61 12.20 23.34
N GLU A 308 -12.54 12.76 22.13
CA GLU A 308 -13.64 12.79 21.16
C GLU A 308 -13.45 11.80 20.00
N GLY A 309 -12.24 11.28 19.79
CA GLY A 309 -12.01 10.35 18.69
C GLY A 309 -10.60 9.77 18.62
N ARG A 310 -10.50 8.71 17.80
CA ARG A 310 -9.21 8.12 17.45
C ARG A 310 -8.54 8.94 16.34
N PRO A 311 -7.21 8.91 16.25
CA PRO A 311 -6.49 9.58 15.18
C PRO A 311 -6.54 8.76 13.88
N PHE A 312 -6.14 9.37 12.78
CA PHE A 312 -5.64 8.65 11.61
C PHE A 312 -4.19 8.24 11.85
N ASN A 313 -3.86 6.97 11.59
CA ASN A 313 -2.51 6.43 11.72
C ASN A 313 -2.09 5.80 10.38
N GLU A 314 -0.98 6.27 9.82
CA GLU A 314 -0.34 5.67 8.65
C GLU A 314 1.06 5.18 9.02
N LYS A 315 1.31 3.88 8.83
CA LYS A 315 2.62 3.29 9.11
C LYS A 315 3.56 3.48 7.92
N PHE A 316 4.83 3.73 8.19
CA PHE A 316 5.87 3.78 7.16
C PHE A 316 7.19 3.26 7.72
N ILE A 317 8.11 2.88 6.83
CA ILE A 317 9.41 2.33 7.19
C ILE A 317 10.51 3.17 6.55
N LEU A 318 11.50 3.57 7.34
CA LEU A 318 12.71 4.19 6.83
C LEU A 318 13.76 3.12 6.54
N LYS A 319 14.13 2.98 5.26
CA LYS A 319 15.26 2.18 4.82
C LYS A 319 16.57 2.93 5.10
N PRO A 320 17.72 2.25 5.28
CA PRO A 320 19.03 2.92 5.30
C PRO A 320 19.18 3.89 4.12
N GLY A 321 19.70 5.09 4.39
CA GLY A 321 19.83 6.16 3.41
C GLY A 321 18.58 7.05 3.28
N LYS A 322 18.42 7.64 2.09
CA LYS A 322 17.35 8.60 1.77
C LYS A 322 16.01 7.91 1.53
N ASN A 323 14.94 8.51 2.05
CA ASN A 323 13.56 8.08 1.91
C ASN A 323 12.68 9.28 1.54
N GLU A 324 11.74 9.09 0.62
CA GLU A 324 10.68 10.06 0.32
C GLU A 324 9.35 9.49 0.84
N ILE A 325 8.74 10.16 1.81
CA ILE A 325 7.51 9.68 2.45
C ILE A 325 6.32 10.48 1.94
N LYS A 326 5.31 9.76 1.45
CA LYS A 326 4.04 10.34 0.98
C LYS A 326 2.86 9.63 1.63
N VAL A 327 2.08 10.38 2.40
CA VAL A 327 0.86 9.90 3.05
C VAL A 327 -0.35 10.52 2.37
N VAL A 328 -1.25 9.68 1.84
CA VAL A 328 -2.46 10.12 1.15
C VAL A 328 -3.52 10.55 2.17
N LEU A 329 -4.02 11.78 2.03
CA LEU A 329 -5.05 12.34 2.90
C LEU A 329 -6.46 12.15 2.32
N ILE A 330 -6.60 12.01 1.00
CA ILE A 330 -7.91 11.85 0.36
C ILE A 330 -8.59 10.57 0.86
N GLY A 331 -9.76 10.74 1.49
CA GLY A 331 -10.54 9.62 2.04
C GLY A 331 -9.88 8.96 3.24
N ALA A 332 -8.92 9.62 3.90
CA ALA A 332 -8.32 9.13 5.12
C ALA A 332 -9.37 8.97 6.22
N LYS A 333 -9.25 7.88 6.98
CA LYS A 333 -10.15 7.51 8.07
C LYS A 333 -9.38 7.32 9.36
N ALA A 334 -9.90 7.85 10.45
CA ALA A 334 -9.42 7.55 11.79
C ALA A 334 -9.52 6.03 12.08
N GLU A 335 -8.82 5.56 13.11
CA GLU A 335 -8.86 4.14 13.52
C GLU A 335 -10.26 3.67 13.93
N ASP A 336 -11.14 4.59 14.33
CA ASP A 336 -12.55 4.31 14.64
C ASP A 336 -13.45 4.28 13.39
N GLY A 337 -12.88 4.43 12.19
CA GLY A 337 -13.57 4.38 10.90
C GLY A 337 -14.19 5.69 10.44
N ARG A 338 -14.16 6.75 11.26
CA ARG A 338 -14.64 8.08 10.92
C ARG A 338 -13.77 8.74 9.85
N GLU A 339 -14.38 9.44 8.90
CA GLU A 339 -13.62 10.24 7.93
C GLU A 339 -12.93 11.42 8.62
N MET A 340 -11.68 11.67 8.21
CA MET A 340 -10.87 12.76 8.75
C MET A 340 -11.38 14.12 8.24
N ALA A 341 -11.72 15.01 9.16
CA ALA A 341 -12.07 16.40 8.90
C ALA A 341 -10.80 17.26 8.87
N PHE A 342 -10.07 17.25 7.75
CA PHE A 342 -8.81 18.00 7.61
C PHE A 342 -8.96 19.53 7.69
N SER A 343 -10.18 20.05 7.58
CA SER A 343 -10.49 21.45 7.91
C SER A 343 -10.32 21.79 9.38
N ARG A 344 -10.30 20.77 10.24
CA ARG A 344 -10.14 20.83 11.70
C ARG A 344 -8.93 20.06 12.20
N ALA A 345 -7.98 19.72 11.32
CA ALA A 345 -6.74 19.07 11.71
C ALA A 345 -6.07 19.88 12.84
N SER A 346 -5.82 19.23 13.97
CA SER A 346 -5.37 19.86 15.21
C SER A 346 -3.92 19.56 15.53
N SER A 347 -3.43 18.39 15.14
CA SER A 347 -2.03 18.02 15.31
C SER A 347 -1.61 16.90 14.37
N TRP A 348 -0.31 16.85 14.09
CA TRP A 348 0.34 15.69 13.51
C TRP A 348 1.55 15.32 14.35
N ILE A 349 1.83 14.02 14.43
CA ILE A 349 2.88 13.45 15.25
C ILE A 349 3.51 12.27 14.50
N ILE A 350 4.84 12.20 14.46
CA ILE A 350 5.57 10.98 14.09
C ILE A 350 5.91 10.25 15.38
N THR A 351 5.49 8.99 15.48
CA THR A 351 5.70 8.13 16.64
C THR A 351 6.47 6.87 16.26
N GLY A 352 7.37 6.48 17.15
CA GLY A 352 8.07 5.20 17.12
C GLY A 352 7.76 4.43 18.39
N ALA A 353 7.46 3.12 18.27
CA ALA A 353 7.11 2.29 19.41
C ALA A 353 7.68 0.87 19.31
N GLY A 354 7.78 0.21 20.47
CA GLY A 354 8.10 -1.20 20.60
C GLY A 354 9.59 -1.49 20.81
N GLU A 355 9.91 -2.78 20.79
CA GLU A 355 11.22 -3.34 21.10
C GLU A 355 12.36 -2.77 20.27
N MET A 356 12.08 -2.32 19.05
CA MET A 356 13.08 -1.71 18.17
C MET A 356 13.67 -0.41 18.71
N PHE A 357 12.99 0.28 19.64
CA PHE A 357 13.50 1.50 20.27
C PHE A 357 14.22 1.24 21.59
N LYS A 358 14.45 -0.03 21.97
CA LYS A 358 15.30 -0.42 23.12
C LYS A 358 16.63 0.33 23.13
N GLU A 359 17.21 0.46 21.94
CA GLU A 359 18.35 1.31 21.67
C GLU A 359 17.88 2.59 20.98
N PRO A 360 18.50 3.75 21.27
CA PRO A 360 18.17 4.99 20.59
C PRO A 360 18.27 4.84 19.07
N LYS A 361 17.20 5.17 18.36
CA LYS A 361 17.18 5.25 16.90
C LYS A 361 17.29 6.70 16.48
N ILE A 362 18.24 6.97 15.60
CA ILE A 362 18.51 8.29 15.05
C ILE A 362 18.03 8.30 13.61
N PHE A 363 17.27 9.32 13.24
CA PHE A 363 16.87 9.59 11.87
C PHE A 363 16.71 11.10 11.65
N PHE A 364 16.62 11.51 10.40
CA PHE A 364 16.53 12.90 9.99
C PHE A 364 15.26 13.11 9.18
N ILE A 365 14.61 14.26 9.35
CA ILE A 365 13.42 14.64 8.57
C ILE A 365 13.63 16.05 8.01
N SER A 366 13.26 16.26 6.75
CA SER A 366 13.22 17.58 6.11
C SER A 366 11.99 17.73 5.20
N ASN A 367 11.82 18.92 4.60
CA ASN A 367 10.81 19.18 3.57
C ASN A 367 9.35 18.78 3.93
N VAL A 368 8.97 18.95 5.20
CA VAL A 368 7.63 18.60 5.69
C VAL A 368 6.58 19.55 5.08
N CYS A 369 5.76 19.04 4.16
CA CYS A 369 4.83 19.83 3.38
C CYS A 369 3.52 19.11 3.04
N LEU A 370 2.51 19.90 2.66
CA LEU A 370 1.26 19.45 2.06
C LEU A 370 1.28 19.69 0.56
N LYS A 371 0.67 18.79 -0.20
CA LYS A 371 0.55 18.86 -1.67
C LYS A 371 -0.85 18.51 -2.17
#